data_AF-A0A2A4GE69-F1
#
_entry.id   AF-A0A2A4GE69-F1
#
_cell.length_a   1.000
_cell.length_b   1.000
_cell.length_c   1.000
_cell.angle_alpha   90.00
_cell.angle_beta   90.00
_cell.angle_gamma   90.00
#
_symmetry.space_group_name_H-M   'P 1'
#
loop_
_entity.id
_entity.type
_entity.pdbx_description
1 polymer ?
#
loop_
_entity_poly.entity_id
_entity_poly.type
_entity_poly.pdbx_seq_one_letter_code
_entity_poly.pdbx_strand_id
1 'polypeptide(L)'
;MFWCALFEIMNYVMINLKPMKHLVLLVCALMLSLSWIQGQEITTKTTKKEGLAVLVKDGAAPDIYVDGKKFDFPMELLDPNKIASVSVVKGEKAIKEYGAKNGVLLVETKKESAGDNKPEIRIRGYAPEGEAPMIIIDGKKSDQETMKKLSPDGIESIEVFKDKKAAEKYNAPNGVVIITTKKGKRK
;
A
#
# COMPACT_ATOMS: atom_id res chain seq x y z
N MET A 1 -51.76 9.49 -27.30
CA MET A 1 -52.67 8.56 -28.01
C MET A 1 -52.42 7.09 -27.67
N PHE A 2 -51.17 6.62 -27.58
CA PHE A 2 -50.86 5.23 -27.17
C PHE A 2 -51.35 4.85 -25.76
N TRP A 3 -51.37 5.80 -24.80
CA TRP A 3 -51.78 5.53 -23.42
C TRP A 3 -53.32 5.38 -23.25
N CYS A 4 -54.14 6.05 -24.08
CA CYS A 4 -55.60 5.90 -24.02
C CYS A 4 -56.06 4.52 -24.52
N ALA A 5 -55.46 4.03 -25.61
CA ALA A 5 -55.82 2.73 -26.18
C ALA A 5 -55.46 1.57 -25.23
N LEU A 6 -54.34 1.69 -24.50
CA LEU A 6 -53.93 0.68 -23.53
C LEU A 6 -54.87 0.61 -22.31
N PHE A 7 -55.42 1.76 -21.89
CA PHE A 7 -56.34 1.84 -20.75
C PHE A 7 -57.71 1.23 -21.05
N GLU A 8 -58.23 1.39 -22.27
CA GLU A 8 -59.49 0.76 -22.69
C GLU A 8 -59.36 -0.75 -22.86
N ILE A 9 -58.24 -1.24 -23.42
CA ILE A 9 -58.00 -2.69 -23.58
C ILE A 9 -57.89 -3.36 -22.21
N MET A 10 -57.22 -2.73 -21.24
CA MET A 10 -57.14 -3.25 -19.88
C MET A 10 -58.52 -3.31 -19.20
N ASN A 11 -59.36 -2.29 -19.38
CA ASN A 11 -60.69 -2.25 -18.76
C ASN A 11 -61.63 -3.32 -19.39
N TYR A 12 -61.51 -3.57 -20.70
CA TYR A 12 -62.29 -4.59 -21.40
C TYR A 12 -61.93 -6.03 -20.98
N VAL A 13 -60.64 -6.33 -20.78
CA VAL A 13 -60.18 -7.65 -20.30
C VAL A 13 -60.59 -7.89 -18.85
N MET A 14 -60.61 -6.84 -18.02
CA MET A 14 -60.99 -6.93 -16.60
C MET A 14 -62.49 -7.23 -16.38
N ILE A 15 -63.36 -6.82 -17.31
CA ILE A 15 -64.82 -7.01 -17.21
C ILE A 15 -65.26 -8.44 -17.59
N ASN A 16 -64.55 -9.11 -18.52
CA ASN A 16 -65.00 -10.40 -19.10
C ASN A 16 -64.48 -11.67 -18.40
N LEU A 17 -63.51 -11.58 -17.47
CA LEU A 17 -63.02 -12.76 -16.71
C LEU A 17 -63.47 -12.73 -15.25
N LYS A 18 -64.69 -13.21 -14.99
CA LYS A 18 -65.36 -13.12 -13.70
C LYS A 18 -64.77 -13.95 -12.53
N PRO A 19 -64.00 -15.05 -12.70
CA PRO A 19 -63.43 -15.77 -11.55
C PRO A 19 -61.96 -15.44 -11.23
N MET A 20 -61.20 -14.74 -12.10
CA MET A 20 -59.73 -14.61 -11.96
C MET A 20 -59.21 -13.19 -11.71
N LYS A 21 -60.05 -12.30 -11.18
CA LYS A 21 -59.69 -10.91 -10.84
C LYS A 21 -58.51 -10.80 -9.86
N HIS A 22 -58.39 -11.74 -8.91
CA HIS A 22 -57.31 -11.74 -7.92
C HIS A 22 -55.96 -12.19 -8.51
N LEU A 23 -55.97 -13.03 -9.55
CA LEU A 23 -54.78 -13.50 -10.27
C LEU A 23 -54.25 -12.39 -11.20
N VAL A 24 -55.15 -11.70 -11.91
CA VAL A 24 -54.79 -10.61 -12.83
C VAL A 24 -54.21 -9.41 -12.09
N LEU A 25 -54.76 -9.05 -10.93
CA LEU A 25 -54.20 -8.00 -10.05
C LEU A 25 -52.81 -8.36 -9.53
N LEU A 26 -52.55 -9.64 -9.22
CA LEU A 26 -51.24 -10.12 -8.77
C LEU A 26 -50.18 -10.04 -9.87
N VAL A 27 -50.54 -10.39 -11.11
CA VAL A 27 -49.62 -10.32 -12.27
C VAL A 27 -49.31 -8.87 -12.65
N CYS A 28 -50.29 -7.95 -12.58
CA CYS A 28 -50.06 -6.52 -12.80
C CYS A 28 -49.18 -5.88 -11.72
N ALA A 29 -49.34 -6.27 -10.44
CA ALA A 29 -48.48 -5.80 -9.36
C ALA A 29 -47.02 -6.30 -9.50
N LEU A 30 -46.83 -7.53 -10.00
CA LEU A 30 -45.51 -8.10 -10.27
C LEU A 30 -44.82 -7.40 -11.46
N MET A 31 -45.57 -7.10 -12.54
CA MET A 31 -45.08 -6.35 -13.70
C MET A 31 -44.69 -4.90 -13.39
N LEU A 32 -45.37 -4.24 -12.44
CA LEU A 32 -45.03 -2.88 -12.00
C LEU A 32 -43.76 -2.83 -11.14
N SER A 33 -43.45 -3.93 -10.42
CA SER A 33 -42.24 -4.02 -9.60
C SER A 33 -40.95 -4.18 -10.43
N LEU A 34 -41.04 -4.82 -11.59
CA LEU A 34 -39.91 -5.05 -12.51
C LEU A 34 -39.50 -3.81 -13.33
N SER A 35 -40.31 -2.74 -13.30
CA SER A 35 -39.98 -1.46 -13.98
C SER A 35 -39.05 -0.54 -13.16
N TRP A 36 -38.62 -0.95 -11.96
CA TRP A 36 -37.57 -0.28 -11.18
C TRP A 36 -36.19 -0.91 -11.41
N ILE A 37 -35.89 -1.34 -12.64
CA ILE A 37 -34.53 -1.69 -13.05
C ILE A 37 -34.25 -0.97 -14.38
N GLN A 38 -34.19 0.35 -14.32
CA GLN A 38 -33.46 1.19 -15.28
C GLN A 38 -32.45 1.95 -14.40
N GLY A 39 -31.20 1.50 -14.33
CA GLY A 39 -30.23 1.69 -15.41
C GLY A 39 -29.20 2.71 -14.90
N GLN A 40 -28.28 2.27 -14.05
CA GLN A 40 -27.03 3.01 -13.84
C GLN A 40 -26.11 2.64 -14.99
N GLU A 41 -26.11 3.44 -16.06
CA GLU A 41 -25.00 3.42 -17.00
C GLU A 41 -23.88 4.30 -16.47
N ILE A 42 -22.80 3.62 -16.06
CA ILE A 42 -21.49 4.18 -15.81
C ILE A 42 -20.90 4.60 -17.15
N THR A 43 -20.69 5.91 -17.29
CA THR A 43 -19.64 6.63 -18.02
C THR A 43 -19.25 6.21 -19.44
N THR A 44 -19.30 7.16 -20.37
CA THR A 44 -18.08 7.57 -21.11
C THR A 44 -18.30 8.96 -21.75
N LYS A 45 -17.66 9.99 -21.19
CA LYS A 45 -17.27 11.18 -21.97
C LYS A 45 -15.77 11.37 -21.84
N THR A 46 -15.07 11.00 -22.91
CA THR A 46 -13.67 11.27 -23.15
C THR A 46 -13.49 12.75 -23.43
N THR A 47 -12.67 13.48 -22.65
CA THR A 47 -11.88 14.61 -23.18
C THR A 47 -10.71 14.96 -22.26
N LYS A 48 -9.50 14.68 -22.77
CA LYS A 48 -8.29 15.52 -22.78
C LYS A 48 -7.68 16.00 -21.44
N LYS A 49 -6.44 15.56 -21.20
CA LYS A 49 -5.44 16.10 -20.25
C LYS A 49 -5.58 17.61 -20.06
N GLU A 50 -5.94 18.07 -18.86
CA GLU A 50 -5.39 19.22 -18.12
C GLU A 50 -5.79 19.05 -16.64
N GLY A 51 -4.83 19.01 -15.71
CA GLY A 51 -5.02 19.14 -14.25
C GLY A 51 -5.89 18.09 -13.55
N LEU A 52 -5.35 17.39 -12.57
CA LEU A 52 -6.11 16.58 -11.63
C LEU A 52 -6.94 17.50 -10.70
N ALA A 53 -7.99 18.14 -11.23
CA ALA A 53 -8.92 18.94 -10.45
C ALA A 53 -9.91 17.99 -9.76
N VAL A 54 -9.52 17.52 -8.57
CA VAL A 54 -10.46 16.84 -7.66
C VAL A 54 -11.43 17.90 -7.16
N LEU A 55 -12.59 18.02 -7.81
CA LEU A 55 -13.69 18.85 -7.31
C LEU A 55 -14.24 18.21 -6.04
N VAL A 56 -13.74 18.67 -4.90
CA VAL A 56 -14.34 18.46 -3.58
C VAL A 56 -15.44 19.51 -3.44
N LYS A 57 -16.69 19.06 -3.18
CA LYS A 57 -17.73 19.99 -2.74
C LYS A 57 -17.26 20.59 -1.41
N ASP A 58 -17.32 21.91 -1.32
CA ASP A 58 -16.94 22.75 -0.19
C ASP A 58 -15.43 22.95 -0.01
N GLY A 59 -14.84 23.79 -0.87
CA GLY A 59 -13.80 24.81 -0.62
C GLY A 59 -12.60 24.61 0.33
N ALA A 60 -12.48 23.46 0.97
CA ALA A 60 -11.47 23.13 1.96
C ALA A 60 -10.67 21.94 1.44
N ALA A 61 -9.34 22.06 1.49
CA ALA A 61 -8.44 21.03 1.02
C ALA A 61 -8.66 19.72 1.81
N PRO A 62 -8.68 18.55 1.16
CA PRO A 62 -8.70 17.27 1.85
C PRO A 62 -7.40 17.05 2.63
N ASP A 63 -7.46 16.30 3.73
CA ASP A 63 -6.26 15.90 4.45
C ASP A 63 -5.52 14.82 3.66
N ILE A 64 -4.21 14.99 3.49
CA ILE A 64 -3.35 14.05 2.76
C ILE A 64 -2.66 13.16 3.79
N TYR A 65 -2.73 11.85 3.58
CA TYR A 65 -2.00 10.86 4.37
C TYR A 65 -1.04 10.10 3.46
N VAL A 66 0.24 10.07 3.82
CA VAL A 66 1.27 9.29 3.13
C VAL A 66 1.67 8.15 4.06
N ASP A 67 1.49 6.90 3.62
CA ASP A 67 1.81 5.70 4.39
C ASP A 67 1.18 5.68 5.80
N GLY A 68 -0.06 6.19 5.91
CA GLY A 68 -0.83 6.24 7.16
C GLY A 68 -0.48 7.41 8.09
N LYS A 69 0.44 8.31 7.71
CA LYS A 69 0.75 9.53 8.47
C LYS A 69 0.18 10.76 7.78
N LYS A 70 -0.38 11.68 8.56
CA LYS A 70 -0.82 12.98 8.05
C LYS A 70 0.37 13.73 7.47
N PHE A 71 0.24 14.16 6.22
CA PHE A 71 1.27 14.87 5.49
C PHE A 71 0.96 16.37 5.54
N ASP A 72 1.66 17.07 6.44
CA ASP A 72 1.50 18.52 6.65
C ASP A 72 2.53 19.35 5.84
N PHE A 73 3.37 18.70 5.04
CA PHE A 73 4.44 19.33 4.27
C PHE A 73 3.96 19.75 2.88
N PRO A 74 4.64 20.70 2.21
CA PRO A 74 4.38 21.00 0.81
C PRO A 74 4.55 19.73 -0.06
N MET A 75 3.59 19.50 -0.95
CA MET A 75 3.51 18.33 -1.84
C MET A 75 4.73 18.16 -2.75
N GLU A 76 5.54 19.21 -2.89
CA GLU A 76 6.76 19.29 -3.70
C GLU A 76 7.86 18.32 -3.23
N LEU A 77 7.82 17.87 -1.98
CA LEU A 77 8.76 16.88 -1.45
C LEU A 77 8.41 15.43 -1.80
N LEU A 78 7.25 15.19 -2.42
CA LEU A 78 6.84 13.85 -2.83
C LEU A 78 7.31 13.57 -4.26
N ASP A 79 8.21 12.61 -4.42
CA ASP A 79 8.62 12.12 -5.74
C ASP A 79 7.49 11.28 -6.36
N PRO A 80 6.92 11.70 -7.51
CA PRO A 80 5.86 10.95 -8.18
C PRO A 80 6.26 9.52 -8.55
N ASN A 81 7.55 9.27 -8.79
CA ASN A 81 8.04 7.94 -9.18
C ASN A 81 7.95 6.93 -8.04
N LYS A 82 7.92 7.41 -6.80
CA LYS A 82 7.83 6.59 -5.58
C LYS A 82 6.40 6.37 -5.13
N ILE A 83 5.39 6.86 -5.84
CA ILE A 83 3.98 6.60 -5.49
C ILE A 83 3.58 5.23 -6.05
N ALA A 84 3.07 4.36 -5.18
CA ALA A 84 2.51 3.06 -5.58
C ALA A 84 1.04 3.21 -5.93
N SER A 85 0.27 3.85 -5.06
CA SER A 85 -1.16 4.01 -5.22
C SER A 85 -1.63 5.32 -4.59
N VAL A 86 -2.72 5.85 -5.11
CA VAL A 86 -3.43 6.98 -4.51
C VAL A 86 -4.90 6.58 -4.42
N SER A 87 -5.45 6.62 -3.22
CA SER A 87 -6.86 6.32 -2.95
C SER A 87 -7.54 7.47 -2.22
N VAL A 88 -8.82 7.65 -2.48
CA VAL A 88 -9.61 8.75 -1.91
C VAL A 88 -10.71 8.16 -1.04
N VAL A 89 -10.71 8.49 0.24
CA VAL A 89 -11.75 8.11 1.20
C VAL A 89 -12.64 9.32 1.47
N LYS A 90 -13.96 9.16 1.31
CA LYS A 90 -14.94 10.24 1.46
C LYS A 90 -16.08 9.82 2.39
N GLY A 91 -16.85 10.81 2.84
CA GLY A 91 -18.09 10.59 3.60
C GLY A 91 -17.85 10.01 5.00
N GLU A 92 -18.76 9.16 5.47
CA GLU A 92 -18.73 8.63 6.83
C GLU A 92 -17.44 7.89 7.19
N LYS A 93 -16.80 7.21 6.22
CA LYS A 93 -15.57 6.45 6.45
C LYS A 93 -14.40 7.38 6.79
N ALA A 94 -14.28 8.52 6.10
CA ALA A 94 -13.25 9.53 6.38
C ALA A 94 -13.40 10.15 7.77
N ILE A 95 -14.66 10.41 8.17
CA ILE A 95 -14.97 11.01 9.48
C ILE A 95 -14.70 10.02 10.62
N LYS A 96 -15.05 8.74 10.46
CA LYS A 96 -14.86 7.70 11.49
C LYS A 96 -13.39 7.32 11.69
N GLU A 97 -12.61 7.21 10.60
CA GLU A 97 -11.25 6.66 10.63
C GLU A 97 -10.17 7.73 10.78
N TYR A 98 -10.40 8.93 10.24
CA TYR A 98 -9.40 10.00 10.19
C TYR A 98 -9.91 11.35 10.74
N GLY A 99 -11.19 11.44 11.16
CA GLY A 99 -11.78 12.70 11.63
C GLY A 99 -11.95 13.77 10.55
N ALA A 100 -11.69 13.43 9.28
CA ALA A 100 -11.66 14.37 8.18
C ALA A 100 -13.07 14.53 7.57
N LYS A 101 -13.68 15.70 7.79
CA LYS A 101 -14.98 16.05 7.20
C LYS A 101 -14.92 16.20 5.68
N ASN A 102 -13.78 16.62 5.16
CA ASN A 102 -13.58 16.97 3.74
C ASN A 102 -12.94 15.84 2.92
N GLY A 103 -12.92 14.62 3.47
CA GLY A 103 -12.29 13.45 2.83
C GLY A 103 -10.78 13.38 3.06
N VAL A 104 -10.24 12.20 2.78
CA VAL A 104 -8.83 11.83 2.99
C VAL A 104 -8.25 11.34 1.67
N LEU A 105 -7.07 11.85 1.32
CA LEU A 105 -6.26 11.31 0.23
C LEU A 105 -5.18 10.42 0.83
N LEU A 106 -5.30 9.10 0.64
CA LEU A 106 -4.27 8.15 1.06
C LEU A 106 -3.33 7.91 -0.12
N VAL A 107 -2.07 8.27 0.08
CA VAL A 107 -0.97 8.00 -0.84
C VAL A 107 -0.16 6.87 -0.23
N GLU A 108 -0.10 5.74 -0.92
CA GLU A 108 0.82 4.67 -0.56
C GLU A 108 2.06 4.82 -1.43
N THR A 109 3.23 4.87 -0.79
CA THR A 109 4.48 4.86 -1.54
C THR A 109 4.83 3.44 -1.96
N LYS A 110 5.58 3.31 -3.05
CA LYS A 110 6.29 2.09 -3.37
C LYS A 110 7.21 1.85 -2.19
N LYS A 111 6.86 0.84 -1.41
CA LYS A 111 7.83 0.12 -0.62
C LYS A 111 8.79 -0.45 -1.66
N GLU A 112 9.83 0.32 -2.01
CA GLU A 112 11.12 -0.32 -2.23
C GLU A 112 11.21 -1.27 -1.05
N SER A 113 11.18 -2.57 -1.32
CA SER A 113 11.52 -3.54 -0.29
C SER A 113 12.74 -2.90 0.36
N ALA A 114 12.63 -2.53 1.64
CA ALA A 114 13.78 -2.34 2.48
C ALA A 114 14.35 -3.76 2.56
N GLY A 115 14.90 -4.19 1.43
CA GLY A 115 14.88 -5.57 1.00
C GLY A 115 15.89 -6.17 1.89
N ASP A 116 15.42 -6.97 2.85
CA ASP A 116 16.20 -7.51 3.96
C ASP A 116 17.56 -6.85 3.98
N ASN A 117 17.66 -5.62 4.53
CA ASN A 117 18.94 -4.95 4.70
C ASN A 117 19.73 -5.72 5.77
N LYS A 118 19.88 -7.05 5.60
CA LYS A 118 20.89 -7.88 6.20
C LYS A 118 22.17 -7.37 5.56
N PRO A 119 23.02 -6.65 6.32
CA PRO A 119 24.35 -6.36 5.83
C PRO A 119 25.04 -7.69 5.53
N GLU A 120 25.16 -8.02 4.25
CA GLU A 120 25.89 -9.18 3.79
C GLU A 120 27.34 -8.74 3.57
N ILE A 121 28.25 -9.29 4.35
CA ILE A 121 29.67 -8.96 4.24
C ILE A 121 30.26 -9.87 3.18
N ARG A 122 30.67 -9.30 2.05
CA ARG A 122 31.36 -10.02 0.98
C ARG A 122 32.79 -9.51 0.86
N ILE A 123 33.75 -10.42 1.02
CA ILE A 123 35.16 -10.13 0.75
C ILE A 123 35.45 -10.54 -0.70
N ARG A 124 35.93 -9.59 -1.52
CA ARG A 124 36.23 -9.69 -2.98
C ARG A 124 35.06 -9.48 -3.95
N GLY A 125 33.89 -9.01 -3.50
CA GLY A 125 32.75 -8.68 -4.39
C GLY A 125 32.03 -9.89 -5.00
N TYR A 126 32.67 -11.06 -5.01
CA TYR A 126 32.10 -12.36 -5.36
C TYR A 126 32.50 -13.35 -4.27
N ALA A 127 31.55 -13.72 -3.42
CA ALA A 127 31.66 -14.88 -2.54
C ALA A 127 30.67 -15.91 -3.07
N PRO A 128 31.07 -17.16 -3.34
CA PRO A 128 30.11 -18.21 -3.63
C PRO A 128 29.12 -18.32 -2.46
N GLU A 129 27.85 -18.62 -2.75
CA GLU A 129 26.80 -18.72 -1.73
C GLU A 129 27.25 -19.66 -0.59
N GLY A 130 27.33 -19.12 0.62
CA GLY A 130 27.75 -19.84 1.82
C GLY A 130 29.17 -19.54 2.31
N GLU A 131 30.00 -18.83 1.55
CA GLU A 131 31.37 -18.46 1.97
C GLU A 131 31.42 -17.05 2.60
N ALA A 132 30.72 -16.87 3.71
CA ALA A 132 30.82 -15.66 4.51
C ALA A 132 32.20 -15.56 5.19
N PRO A 133 32.77 -14.35 5.33
CA PRO A 133 34.03 -14.15 6.04
C PRO A 133 33.84 -14.39 7.53
N MET A 134 34.92 -14.83 8.18
CA MET A 134 34.89 -15.07 9.62
C MET A 134 34.94 -13.73 10.39
N ILE A 135 34.05 -13.55 11.36
CA ILE A 135 33.98 -12.33 12.18
C ILE A 135 34.63 -12.60 13.54
N ILE A 136 35.53 -11.71 13.95
CA ILE A 136 36.18 -11.73 15.27
C ILE A 136 35.86 -10.40 15.97
N ILE A 137 35.26 -10.46 17.16
CA ILE A 137 34.99 -9.29 17.99
C ILE A 137 35.85 -9.42 19.24
N ASP A 138 36.70 -8.42 19.52
CA ASP A 138 37.59 -8.39 20.69
C ASP A 138 38.45 -9.66 20.88
N GLY A 139 38.91 -10.22 19.76
CA GLY A 139 39.73 -11.44 19.73
C GLY A 139 38.95 -12.75 19.82
N LYS A 140 37.62 -12.73 19.92
CA LYS A 140 36.77 -13.93 19.97
C LYS A 140 35.96 -14.11 18.68
N LYS A 141 35.90 -15.35 18.18
CA LYS A 141 35.05 -15.70 17.03
C LYS A 141 33.59 -15.39 17.38
N SER A 142 32.88 -14.70 16.49
CA SER A 142 31.51 -14.25 16.70
C SER A 142 30.66 -14.48 15.46
N ASP A 143 29.37 -14.70 15.68
CA ASP A 143 28.41 -14.88 14.60
C ASP A 143 27.89 -13.53 14.05
N GLN A 144 27.31 -13.57 12.86
CA GLN A 144 26.73 -12.39 12.21
C GLN A 144 25.60 -11.76 13.05
N GLU A 145 24.89 -12.54 13.87
CA GLU A 145 23.86 -12.01 14.78
C GLU A 145 24.46 -11.12 15.88
N THR A 146 25.58 -11.54 16.46
CA THR A 146 26.29 -10.76 17.48
C THR A 146 26.82 -9.46 16.91
N MET A 147 27.33 -9.49 15.68
CA MET A 147 27.77 -8.30 14.95
C MET A 147 26.61 -7.33 14.66
N LYS A 148 25.41 -7.83 14.34
CA LYS A 148 24.21 -6.99 14.15
C LYS A 148 23.72 -6.31 15.42
N LYS A 149 23.92 -6.94 16.59
CA LYS A 149 23.56 -6.37 17.89
C LYS A 149 24.58 -5.34 18.38
N LEU A 150 25.75 -5.28 17.75
CA LEU A 150 26.80 -4.35 18.14
C LEU A 150 26.43 -2.92 17.70
N SER A 151 26.50 -1.97 18.63
CA SER A 151 26.30 -0.55 18.30
C SER A 151 27.52 -0.01 17.54
N PRO A 152 27.32 0.74 16.44
CA PRO A 152 28.42 1.38 15.71
C PRO A 152 29.22 2.36 16.57
N ASP A 153 28.59 3.01 17.56
CA ASP A 153 29.27 3.96 18.45
C ASP A 153 30.33 3.30 19.33
N GLY A 154 30.12 2.02 19.64
CA GLY A 154 31.01 1.20 20.46
C GLY A 154 32.20 0.61 19.70
N ILE A 155 32.32 0.83 18.39
CA ILE A 155 33.42 0.29 17.59
C ILE A 155 34.62 1.24 17.66
N GLU A 156 35.78 0.70 18.01
CA GLU A 156 37.07 1.42 18.02
C GLU A 156 37.75 1.32 16.66
N SER A 157 37.89 0.10 16.14
CA SER A 157 38.51 -0.15 14.83
C SER A 157 37.93 -1.39 14.15
N ILE A 158 37.98 -1.39 12.82
CA ILE A 158 37.64 -2.54 11.99
C ILE A 158 38.83 -2.83 11.08
N GLU A 159 39.37 -4.04 11.19
CA GLU A 159 40.45 -4.53 10.35
C GLU A 159 39.95 -5.68 9.48
N VAL A 160 40.29 -5.66 8.19
CA VAL A 160 39.89 -6.70 7.26
C VAL A 160 41.14 -7.39 6.71
N PHE A 161 41.32 -8.65 7.09
CA PHE A 161 42.38 -9.51 6.55
C PHE A 161 41.83 -10.32 5.37
N LYS A 162 42.52 -10.20 4.23
CA LYS A 162 42.22 -10.94 3.02
C LYS A 162 43.17 -12.13 2.86
N ASP A 163 42.63 -13.23 2.34
CA ASP A 163 43.35 -14.30 1.64
C ASP A 163 44.48 -14.93 2.47
N LYS A 164 45.73 -14.77 2.03
CA LYS A 164 46.91 -15.41 2.63
C LYS A 164 47.10 -15.02 4.09
N LYS A 165 46.95 -13.73 4.42
CA LYS A 165 47.13 -13.23 5.80
C LYS A 165 46.04 -13.75 6.75
N ALA A 166 44.82 -13.93 6.24
CA ALA A 166 43.69 -14.45 7.00
C ALA A 166 43.82 -15.97 7.22
N ALA A 167 44.20 -16.71 6.17
CA ALA A 167 44.42 -18.15 6.24
C ALA A 167 45.54 -18.51 7.22
N GLU A 168 46.70 -17.84 7.13
CA GLU A 168 47.87 -18.13 7.98
C GLU A 168 47.63 -17.82 9.47
N LYS A 169 47.00 -16.69 9.78
CA LYS A 169 46.87 -16.22 11.17
C LYS A 169 45.61 -16.74 11.87
N TYR A 170 44.52 -16.94 11.13
CA TYR A 170 43.19 -17.21 11.70
C TYR A 170 42.51 -18.45 11.12
N ASN A 171 43.18 -19.20 10.22
CA ASN A 171 42.63 -20.38 9.53
C ASN A 171 41.30 -20.08 8.82
N ALA A 172 41.20 -18.90 8.20
CA ALA A 172 39.99 -18.43 7.53
C ALA A 172 40.29 -18.13 6.04
N PRO A 173 40.08 -19.11 5.14
CA PRO A 173 40.39 -18.97 3.71
C PRO A 173 39.52 -17.90 3.01
N ASN A 174 38.34 -17.62 3.56
CA ASN A 174 37.35 -16.68 3.00
C ASN A 174 37.52 -15.25 3.55
N GLY A 175 38.61 -15.00 4.28
CA GLY A 175 38.93 -13.72 4.91
C GLY A 175 38.36 -13.55 6.33
N VAL A 176 38.88 -12.55 7.04
CA VAL A 176 38.53 -12.25 8.42
C VAL A 176 38.22 -10.77 8.58
N VAL A 177 37.12 -10.46 9.26
CA VAL A 177 36.81 -9.11 9.75
C VAL A 177 37.02 -9.10 11.26
N ILE A 178 37.98 -8.30 11.71
CA ILE A 178 38.27 -8.09 13.13
C ILE A 178 37.66 -6.75 13.54
N ILE A 179 36.84 -6.78 14.57
CA ILE A 179 36.21 -5.63 15.17
C ILE A 179 36.76 -5.49 16.59
N THR A 180 37.36 -4.35 16.88
CA THR A 180 37.78 -3.99 18.24
C THR A 180 36.76 -3.02 18.79
N THR A 181 36.22 -3.29 19.97
CA THR A 181 35.28 -2.39 20.64
C THR A 181 36.01 -1.41 21.55
N LYS A 182 35.45 -0.19 21.68
CA LYS A 182 35.95 0.82 22.61
C LYS A 182 35.79 0.27 24.03
N LYS A 183 36.90 -0.13 24.64
CA LYS A 183 36.93 -0.39 26.08
C LYS A 183 36.66 0.94 26.77
N GLY A 184 35.48 1.05 27.37
CA GLY A 184 35.06 2.26 28.06
C GLY A 184 36.21 2.77 28.93
N LYS A 185 36.66 4.00 28.66
CA LYS A 185 37.38 4.76 29.69
C LYS A 185 36.39 4.82 30.85
N ARG A 186 36.67 4.06 31.91
CA ARG A 186 35.99 4.22 33.19
C ARG A 186 36.05 5.71 33.50
N LYS A 187 34.90 6.38 33.46
CA LYS A 187 34.71 7.65 34.13
C LYS A 187 34.52 7.36 35.60
#